data_AF-X1VV58-F1
#
_entry.id   AF-X1VV58-F1
#
_cell.length_a   1.000
_cell.length_b   1.000
_cell.length_c   1.000
_cell.angle_alpha   90.00
_cell.angle_beta   90.00
_cell.angle_gamma   90.00
#
_symmetry.space_group_name_H-M   'P 1'
#
loop_
_entity.id
_entity.type
_entity.pdbx_description
1 polymer ?
#
loop_
_entity_poly.entity_id
_entity_poly.type
_entity_poly.pdbx_seq_one_letter_code
_entity_poly.pdbx_strand_id
1 'polypeptide(L)'
;HQVRIASYIVIIATFVTVADRFLAAFFPVISKALGPYVPLIVVNCLILGRQEAFTSKNPVGRSLLDALGMGLGFLMVLFTLGTIREILGSGTFLTHQVLGDWFQPWLVMV
;
A
#
# COMPACT_ATOMS: atom_id res chain seq x y z
N HIS A 1 -14.08 -3.01 26.20
CA HIS A 1 -14.08 -3.28 24.73
C HIS A 1 -13.33 -2.20 23.91
N GLN A 2 -12.99 -1.04 24.48
CA GLN A 2 -12.39 0.10 23.76
C GLN A 2 -10.86 0.03 23.52
N VAL A 3 -10.13 -0.88 24.19
CA VAL A 3 -8.65 -1.00 24.06
C VAL A 3 -8.18 -1.95 22.95
N ARG A 4 -9.10 -2.70 22.31
CA ARG A 4 -8.73 -3.68 21.26
C ARG A 4 -8.14 -3.00 20.04
N ILE A 5 -8.74 -1.88 19.60
CA ILE A 5 -8.27 -1.14 18.42
C ILE A 5 -6.86 -0.59 18.66
N ALA A 6 -6.61 0.00 19.83
CA ALA A 6 -5.28 0.49 20.21
C ALA A 6 -4.24 -0.64 20.22
N SER A 7 -4.57 -1.82 20.74
CA SER A 7 -3.64 -2.97 20.71
C SER A 7 -3.30 -3.42 19.29
N TYR A 8 -4.26 -3.44 18.36
CA TYR A 8 -4.00 -3.81 16.97
C TYR A 8 -3.11 -2.79 16.27
N ILE A 9 -3.37 -1.50 16.48
CA ILE A 9 -2.57 -0.41 15.93
C ILE A 9 -1.12 -0.52 16.42
N VAL A 10 -0.90 -0.80 17.71
CA VAL A 10 0.46 -0.96 18.26
C VAL A 10 1.18 -2.15 17.63
N ILE A 11 0.50 -3.29 17.46
CA ILE A 11 1.09 -4.47 16.79
C ILE A 11 1.44 -4.13 15.33
N ILE A 12 0.54 -3.48 14.59
CA ILE A 12 0.82 -3.09 13.20
C ILE A 12 1.98 -2.09 13.15
N ALA A 13 1.99 -1.10 14.05
CA ALA A 13 3.02 -0.06 14.12
C ALA A 13 4.42 -0.64 14.38
N THR A 14 4.55 -1.64 15.26
CA THR A 14 5.85 -2.27 15.52
C THR A 14 6.35 -3.01 14.28
N PHE A 15 5.50 -3.80 13.60
CA PHE A 15 5.89 -4.48 12.36
C PHE A 15 6.27 -3.52 11.24
N VAL A 16 5.49 -2.45 11.02
CA VAL A 16 5.81 -1.44 10.00
C VAL A 16 7.11 -0.70 10.34
N THR A 17 7.36 -0.41 11.63
CA THR A 17 8.62 0.23 12.07
C THR A 17 9.83 -0.67 11.82
N VAL A 18 9.71 -1.98 12.07
CA VAL A 18 10.78 -2.94 11.75
C VAL A 18 11.05 -2.97 10.25
N ALA A 19 10.00 -2.95 9.41
CA ALA A 19 10.15 -2.89 7.96
C ALA A 19 10.80 -1.59 7.48
N ASP A 20 10.43 -0.44 8.05
CA ASP A 20 11.07 0.85 7.74
C ASP A 20 12.56 0.85 8.10
N ARG A 21 12.91 0.32 9.28
CA ARG A 21 14.33 0.18 9.68
C ARG A 21 15.11 -0.77 8.78
N PHE A 22 14.47 -1.83 8.29
CA PHE A 22 15.07 -2.73 7.31
C PHE A 22 15.32 -1.99 5.98
N LEU A 23 14.35 -1.22 5.49
CA LEU A 23 14.53 -0.41 4.28
C LEU A 23 15.60 0.67 4.45
N ALA A 24 15.67 1.33 5.60
CA ALA A 24 16.70 2.34 5.87
C ALA A 24 18.13 1.76 5.81
N ALA A 25 18.30 0.48 6.13
CA ALA A 25 19.60 -0.19 6.10
C ALA A 25 20.05 -0.61 4.69
N PHE A 26 19.13 -1.12 3.86
CA PHE A 26 19.47 -1.64 2.52
C PHE A 26 19.20 -0.64 1.38
N PHE A 27 18.16 0.20 1.49
CA PHE A 27 17.68 1.09 0.44
C PHE A 27 17.28 2.47 0.99
N PRO A 28 18.26 3.34 1.33
CA PRO A 28 18.01 4.61 2.01
C PRO A 28 17.18 5.60 1.17
N VAL A 29 17.31 5.56 -0.16
CA VAL A 29 16.53 6.42 -1.07
C VAL A 29 15.04 6.08 -1.00
N ILE A 30 14.71 4.79 -0.97
CA ILE A 30 13.32 4.30 -0.91
C ILE A 30 12.73 4.58 0.47
N SER A 31 13.49 4.34 1.54
CA SER A 31 13.07 4.65 2.91
C SER A 31 12.71 6.13 3.08
N LYS A 32 13.50 7.05 2.50
CA LYS A 32 13.21 8.48 2.56
C LYS A 32 11.91 8.87 1.84
N ALA A 33 11.60 8.21 0.72
CA ALA A 33 10.34 8.42 -0.01
C ALA A 33 9.13 7.79 0.71
N LEU A 34 9.31 6.64 1.37
CA LEU A 34 8.24 5.94 2.10
C LEU A 34 7.98 6.52 3.50
N GLY A 35 8.91 7.26 4.08
CA GLY A 35 8.81 7.78 5.46
C GLY A 35 7.47 8.45 5.80
N PRO A 36 6.93 9.37 4.97
CA PRO A 36 5.62 9.98 5.21
C PRO A 36 4.45 8.99 5.15
N TYR A 37 4.59 7.89 4.42
CA TYR A 37 3.56 6.88 4.24
C TYR A 37 3.54 5.85 5.37
N VAL A 38 4.61 5.71 6.15
CA VAL A 38 4.69 4.78 7.28
C VAL A 38 3.54 4.98 8.29
N PRO A 39 3.27 6.21 8.80
CA PRO A 39 2.11 6.46 9.66
C PRO A 39 0.77 6.18 8.98
N LEU A 40 0.65 6.48 7.68
CA LEU A 40 -0.58 6.23 6.90
C LEU A 40 -0.88 4.74 6.74
N ILE A 41 0.16 3.90 6.64
CA ILE A 41 0.01 2.44 6.58
C ILE A 41 -0.52 1.91 7.93
N VAL A 42 -0.02 2.43 9.04
CA VAL A 42 -0.44 2.01 10.40
C VAL A 42 -1.92 2.28 10.65
N VAL A 43 -2.43 3.43 10.18
CA VAL A 43 -3.84 3.81 10.34
C VAL A 43 -4.73 3.42 9.16
N ASN A 44 -4.23 2.58 8.26
CA ASN A 44 -4.96 2.20 7.06
C ASN A 44 -6.27 1.47 7.43
N CYS A 45 -7.40 1.99 6.91
CA CYS A 45 -8.74 1.50 7.23
C CYS A 45 -9.01 0.08 6.71
N LEU A 46 -8.37 -0.33 5.59
CA LEU A 46 -8.51 -1.69 5.06
C LEU A 46 -7.82 -2.69 5.99
N ILE A 47 -6.61 -2.39 6.45
CA ILE A 47 -5.87 -3.25 7.38
C ILE A 47 -6.64 -3.41 8.69
N LEU A 48 -7.04 -2.29 9.31
CA LEU A 48 -7.79 -2.34 10.58
C LEU A 48 -9.15 -3.03 10.42
N GLY A 49 -9.89 -2.71 9.36
CA GLY A 49 -11.21 -3.28 9.11
C GLY A 49 -11.19 -4.79 8.88
N ARG A 50 -10.21 -5.31 8.13
CA ARG A 50 -10.04 -6.76 7.91
C ARG A 50 -9.56 -7.48 9.17
N GLN A 51 -8.65 -6.87 9.93
CA GLN A 51 -8.18 -7.44 11.19
C GLN A 51 -9.32 -7.57 12.21
N GLU A 52 -10.17 -6.55 12.33
CA GLU A 52 -11.32 -6.58 13.23
C GLU A 52 -12.39 -7.57 12.77
N ALA A 53 -12.78 -7.55 11.49
CA ALA A 53 -13.88 -8.34 10.97
C ALA A 53 -13.56 -9.84 10.83
N PHE A 54 -12.33 -10.17 10.39
CA PHE A 54 -11.96 -11.54 10.02
C PHE A 54 -10.87 -12.13 10.92
N THR A 55 -9.72 -11.47 11.05
CA THR A 55 -8.57 -12.05 11.78
C THR A 55 -8.85 -12.22 13.27
N SER A 56 -9.60 -11.32 13.89
CA SER A 56 -9.90 -11.40 15.33
C SER A 56 -10.81 -12.57 15.73
N LYS A 57 -11.45 -13.24 14.75
CA LYS A 57 -12.45 -14.30 14.97
C LYS A 57 -12.09 -15.64 14.31
N ASN A 58 -10.99 -15.71 13.56
CA ASN A 58 -10.60 -16.89 12.77
C ASN A 58 -9.24 -17.45 13.20
N PRO A 59 -8.97 -18.75 12.93
CA PRO A 59 -7.67 -19.35 13.21
C PRO A 59 -6.57 -18.79 12.30
N VAL A 60 -5.33 -18.75 12.83
CA VAL A 60 -4.15 -18.12 12.20
C VAL A 60 -3.92 -18.53 10.74
N GLY A 61 -4.14 -19.79 10.38
CA GLY A 61 -3.94 -20.27 9.01
C GLY A 61 -4.92 -19.66 8.00
N ARG A 62 -6.19 -19.50 8.37
CA ARG A 62 -7.18 -18.85 7.50
C ARG A 62 -6.95 -17.34 7.42
N SER A 63 -6.53 -16.74 8.52
CA SER A 63 -6.19 -15.32 8.57
C SER A 63 -4.97 -14.97 7.71
N LEU A 64 -3.98 -15.86 7.61
CA LEU A 64 -2.83 -15.66 6.75
C LEU A 64 -3.23 -15.68 5.27
N LEU A 65 -4.09 -16.62 4.87
CA LEU A 65 -4.60 -16.69 3.50
C LEU A 65 -5.41 -15.43 3.14
N ASP A 66 -6.24 -14.94 4.07
CA ASP A 66 -6.97 -13.69 3.89
C ASP A 66 -6.03 -12.48 3.74
N ALA A 67 -5.01 -12.38 4.59
CA ALA A 67 -4.04 -11.28 4.54
C ALA A 67 -3.26 -11.28 3.22
N LEU A 68 -2.84 -12.47 2.74
CA LEU A 68 -2.17 -12.60 1.44
C LEU A 68 -3.11 -12.24 0.27
N GLY A 69 -4.36 -12.71 0.30
CA GLY A 69 -5.35 -12.39 -0.73
C GLY A 69 -5.66 -10.90 -0.79
N MET A 70 -5.89 -10.27 0.37
CA MET A 70 -6.15 -8.83 0.46
C MET A 70 -4.94 -7.99 0.08
N GLY A 71 -3.72 -8.40 0.47
CA GLY A 71 -2.48 -7.73 0.08
C GLY A 71 -2.24 -7.78 -1.43
N LEU A 72 -2.43 -8.96 -2.04
CA LEU A 72 -2.28 -9.12 -3.48
C LEU A 72 -3.36 -8.34 -4.26
N GLY A 73 -4.61 -8.38 -3.79
CA GLY A 73 -5.70 -7.61 -4.38
C GLY A 73 -5.45 -6.10 -4.31
N PHE A 74 -4.96 -5.60 -3.17
CA PHE A 74 -4.59 -4.20 -3.01
C PHE A 74 -3.46 -3.79 -3.97
N LEU A 75 -2.45 -4.65 -4.14
CA LEU A 75 -1.38 -4.45 -5.12
C LEU A 75 -1.94 -4.37 -6.54
N MET A 76 -2.80 -5.32 -6.95
CA MET A 76 -3.39 -5.31 -8.30
C MET A 76 -4.21 -4.05 -8.58
N VAL A 77 -4.99 -3.59 -7.61
CA VAL A 77 -5.78 -2.35 -7.73
C VAL A 77 -4.87 -1.14 -7.89
N LEU A 78 -3.85 -1.00 -7.03
CA LEU A 78 -2.89 0.10 -7.14
C LEU A 78 -2.10 0.06 -8.44
N PHE A 79 -1.72 -1.14 -8.90
CA PHE A 79 -1.03 -1.32 -10.17
C PHE A 79 -1.91 -0.86 -11.33
N THR A 80 -3.17 -1.29 -11.36
CA THR A 80 -4.12 -0.93 -12.43
C THR A 80 -4.46 0.56 -12.42
N LEU A 81 -4.64 1.16 -11.25
CA LEU A 81 -4.87 2.61 -11.15
C LEU A 81 -3.61 3.40 -11.52
N GLY A 82 -2.43 2.90 -11.13
CA GLY A 82 -1.15 3.49 -11.49
C GLY A 82 -0.90 3.46 -13.00
N THR A 83 -1.19 2.35 -13.68
CA THR A 83 -1.04 2.27 -15.14
C THR A 83 -2.00 3.20 -15.86
N ILE A 84 -3.27 3.29 -15.44
CA ILE A 84 -4.23 4.24 -16.00
C ILE A 84 -3.75 5.68 -15.78
N ARG A 85 -3.21 5.99 -14.59
CA ARG A 85 -2.66 7.30 -14.26
C ARG A 85 -1.44 7.67 -15.10
N GLU A 86 -0.53 6.73 -15.30
CA GLU A 86 0.68 6.93 -16.13
C GLU A 86 0.31 7.18 -17.60
N ILE A 87 -0.62 6.37 -18.16
CA ILE A 87 -1.07 6.51 -19.54
C ILE A 87 -1.75 7.87 -19.78
N LEU A 88 -2.65 8.30 -18.90
CA LEU A 88 -3.41 9.54 -19.07
C LEU A 88 -2.63 10.80 -18.64
N GLY A 89 -1.66 10.65 -17.74
CA GLY A 89 -0.83 11.75 -17.24
C GLY A 89 0.37 12.06 -18.11
N SER A 90 1.13 11.04 -18.56
CA SER A 90 2.39 11.23 -19.30
C SER A 90 2.41 10.58 -20.69
N GLY A 91 1.35 9.85 -21.09
CA GLY A 91 1.31 9.15 -22.39
C GLY A 91 2.30 7.97 -22.50
N THR A 92 2.88 7.56 -21.37
CA THR A 92 3.83 6.44 -21.31
C THR A 92 3.20 5.24 -20.60
N PHE A 93 3.64 4.06 -20.99
CA PHE A 93 3.32 2.82 -20.30
C PHE A 93 4.63 2.15 -19.92
N LEU A 94 4.89 1.97 -18.61
CA LEU A 94 6.11 1.32 -18.13
C LEU A 94 7.38 1.97 -18.69
N THR A 95 7.42 3.31 -18.72
CA THR A 95 8.56 4.08 -19.26
C THR A 95 8.79 3.94 -20.79
N HIS A 96 7.94 3.20 -21.51
CA HIS A 96 7.90 3.22 -22.98
C HIS A 96 6.84 4.24 -23.47
N GLN A 97 7.22 5.12 -24.39
CA GLN A 97 6.27 6.04 -25.04
C GLN A 97 5.34 5.26 -25.96
N VAL A 98 4.04 5.27 -25.63
CA VAL A 98 2.99 4.59 -26.41
C VAL A 98 2.08 5.60 -27.10
N LEU A 99 1.87 6.80 -26.52
CA LEU A 99 1.16 7.89 -27.18
C LEU A 99 2.15 8.86 -27.85
N GLY A 100 1.88 9.19 -29.13
CA GLY A 100 2.67 10.15 -29.91
C GLY A 100 2.34 11.62 -29.60
N ASP A 101 2.99 12.54 -30.33
CA ASP A 101 2.99 14.01 -30.12
C ASP A 101 1.62 14.72 -30.14
N TRP A 102 0.52 13.99 -30.41
CA TRP A 102 -0.85 14.52 -30.45
C TRP A 102 -1.56 14.52 -29.08
N PHE A 103 -1.00 13.86 -28.07
CA PHE A 103 -1.62 13.81 -26.75
C PHE A 103 -1.15 14.97 -25.88
N GLN A 104 -2.09 15.85 -25.49
CA GLN A 104 -1.83 16.86 -24.47
C GLN A 104 -1.88 16.16 -23.10
N PRO A 105 -0.73 15.99 -22.41
CA PRO A 105 -0.71 15.31 -21.13
C PRO A 105 -1.61 16.07 -20.14
N TRP A 106 -2.60 15.38 -19.58
CA TRP A 106 -3.51 16.00 -18.64
C TRP A 106 -2.83 16.09 -17.27
N LEU A 107 -2.11 17.20 -17.05
CA LEU A 107 -1.34 17.52 -15.84
C LEU A 107 -2.11 17.41 -14.52
N VAL A 108 -3.45 17.44 -14.56
CA VAL A 108 -4.32 17.22 -13.38
C VAL A 108 -4.23 15.78 -12.85
N MET A 109 -3.83 14.84 -13.70
CA MET A 109 -3.83 13.41 -13.40
C MET A 109 -2.44 12.87 -13.00
N VAL A 110 -1.36 13.67 -13.03
CA VAL A 110 -0.03 13.28 -12.51
C VAL A 110 0.06 13.43 -10.99
#